data_AF-A0AAU9C489-F1
#
_entry.id   AF-A0AAU9C489-F1
#
_cell.length_a   1.000
_cell.length_b   1.000
_cell.length_c   1.000
_cell.angle_alpha   90.00
_cell.angle_beta   90.00
_cell.angle_gamma   90.00
#
_symmetry.space_group_name_H-M   'P 1'
#
loop_
_entity.id
_entity.type
_entity.pdbx_description
1 polymer ?
#
loop_
_entity_poly.entity_id
_entity_poly.type
_entity_poly.pdbx_seq_one_letter_code
_entity_poly.pdbx_strand_id
1 'polypeptide(L)'
;MVVMPREEFEKLLEQAAERGARRALADVGLDGEDAAHDIRELRGLLEAFNTAKHTAWQTLIRITTTGLILALMAGAAVKLKLFGGQ
;
A
#
# COMPACT_ATOMS: atom_id res chain seq x y z
N MET A 1 17.34 15.46 -45.80
CA MET A 1 17.81 14.35 -44.96
C MET A 1 18.88 14.92 -44.05
N VAL A 2 18.71 14.87 -42.73
CA VAL A 2 19.74 15.36 -41.80
C VAL A 2 20.78 14.25 -41.66
N VAL A 3 22.04 14.55 -41.97
CA VAL A 3 23.15 13.61 -41.88
C VAL A 3 24.10 14.16 -40.84
N MET A 4 24.38 13.37 -39.81
CA MET A 4 25.29 13.76 -38.74
C MET A 4 26.14 12.56 -38.28
N PRO A 5 27.33 12.82 -37.71
CA PRO A 5 28.17 11.78 -37.13
C PRO A 5 27.46 11.03 -35.99
N ARG A 6 27.75 9.73 -35.87
CA ARG A 6 27.14 8.86 -34.85
C ARG A 6 27.30 9.39 -33.43
N GLU A 7 28.47 9.90 -33.06
CA GLU A 7 28.72 10.49 -31.75
C GLU A 7 27.83 11.70 -31.45
N GLU A 8 27.59 12.54 -32.46
CA GLU A 8 26.75 13.73 -32.29
C GLU A 8 25.28 13.34 -32.09
N PHE A 9 24.83 12.31 -32.82
CA PHE A 9 23.50 11.75 -32.65
C PHE A 9 23.31 11.12 -31.25
N GLU A 10 24.28 10.33 -30.78
CA GLU A 10 24.25 9.71 -29.45
C GLU A 10 24.20 10.75 -28.33
N LYS A 11 25.02 11.81 -28.44
CA LYS A 11 24.97 12.94 -27.49
C LYS A 11 23.62 13.64 -27.47
N LEU A 12 22.99 13.83 -28.63
CA LEU A 12 21.66 14.44 -28.73
C LEU A 12 20.60 13.57 -28.04
N LEU A 13 20.65 12.25 -28.27
CA LEU A 13 19.75 11.30 -27.62
C LEU A 13 19.93 11.29 -26.10
N GLU A 14 21.17 11.26 -25.62
CA GLU A 14 21.48 11.25 -24.19
C GLU A 14 20.96 12.53 -23.51
N GLN A 15 21.19 13.70 -24.12
CA GLN A 15 20.66 14.95 -23.61
C GLN A 15 19.13 15.05 -23.64
N ALA A 16 18.49 14.50 -24.68
CA ALA A 16 17.03 14.45 -24.76
C ALA A 16 16.45 13.53 -23.68
N ALA A 17 17.07 12.36 -23.47
CA ALA A 17 16.69 11.41 -22.43
C ALA A 17 16.88 12.00 -21.03
N GLU A 18 18.01 12.64 -20.75
CA GLU A 18 18.29 13.28 -19.47
C GLU A 18 17.29 14.39 -19.16
N ARG A 19 17.02 15.29 -20.13
CA ARG A 19 16.02 16.35 -19.98
C ARG A 19 14.61 15.79 -19.78
N GLY A 20 14.26 14.73 -20.51
CA GLY A 20 12.98 14.05 -20.36
C GLY A 20 12.82 13.42 -18.98
N ALA A 21 13.84 12.71 -18.50
CA ALA A 21 13.85 12.09 -17.17
C ALA A 21 13.76 13.14 -16.07
N ARG A 22 14.55 14.22 -16.16
CA ARG A 22 14.52 15.32 -15.17
C ARG A 22 13.17 16.01 -15.12
N ARG A 23 12.52 16.22 -16.28
CA ARG A 23 11.18 16.79 -16.35
C ARG A 23 10.12 15.86 -15.77
N ALA A 24 10.19 14.56 -16.08
CA ALA A 24 9.27 13.59 -15.51
C ALA A 24 9.39 13.51 -13.98
N LEU A 25 10.61 13.55 -13.44
CA LEU A 25 10.86 13.60 -12.00
C LEU A 25 10.30 14.89 -11.38
N ALA A 26 10.52 16.05 -12.00
CA ALA A 26 9.94 17.32 -11.54
C ALA A 26 8.41 17.33 -11.56
N ASP A 27 7.79 16.78 -12.61
CA ASP A 27 6.32 16.71 -12.74
C ASP A 27 5.68 15.87 -11.62
N VAL A 28 6.42 14.91 -11.04
CA VAL A 28 5.97 14.13 -9.88
C VAL A 28 6.52 14.63 -8.54
N GLY A 29 7.18 15.80 -8.52
CA GLY A 29 7.73 16.44 -7.32
C GLY A 29 8.99 15.77 -6.76
N LEU A 30 9.76 15.07 -7.60
CA LEU A 30 10.96 14.31 -7.25
C LEU A 30 12.26 14.91 -7.80
N ASP A 31 12.30 16.23 -7.97
CA ASP A 31 13.44 16.98 -8.49
C ASP A 31 14.41 17.50 -7.41
N GLY A 32 14.02 17.42 -6.13
CA GLY A 32 14.85 17.79 -4.98
C GLY A 32 15.89 16.72 -4.60
N GLU A 33 17.01 17.14 -4.01
CA GLU A 33 18.08 16.24 -3.54
C GLU A 33 17.59 15.26 -2.46
N ASP A 34 16.58 15.67 -1.68
CA ASP A 34 15.96 14.87 -0.62
C ASP A 34 14.81 13.97 -1.10
N ALA A 35 14.33 14.12 -2.34
CA ALA A 35 13.15 13.40 -2.84
C ALA A 35 13.32 11.87 -2.84
N ALA A 36 14.54 11.40 -3.10
CA ALA A 36 14.87 9.99 -3.04
C ALA A 36 14.82 9.43 -1.59
N HIS A 37 15.13 10.27 -0.60
CA HIS A 37 15.08 9.93 0.82
C HIS A 37 13.63 9.86 1.30
N ASP A 38 12.84 10.88 0.99
CA ASP A 38 11.43 10.99 1.38
C ASP A 38 10.59 9.82 0.84
N ILE A 39 10.79 9.43 -0.44
CA ILE A 39 10.14 8.24 -1.00
C ILE A 39 10.46 6.99 -0.20
N ARG A 40 11.71 6.85 0.23
CA ARG A 40 12.18 5.65 0.92
C ARG A 40 11.59 5.57 2.33
N GLU A 41 11.45 6.71 2.99
CA GLU A 41 10.77 6.83 4.28
C GLU A 41 9.26 6.55 4.16
N LEU A 42 8.59 7.14 3.17
CA LEU A 42 7.17 6.88 2.90
C LEU A 42 6.92 5.38 2.63
N ARG A 43 7.81 4.70 1.91
CA ARG A 43 7.74 3.24 1.72
C ARG A 43 7.83 2.49 3.04
N GLY A 44 8.74 2.88 3.92
CA GLY A 44 8.88 2.30 5.26
C GLY A 44 7.62 2.50 6.10
N LEU A 45 7.03 3.70 6.08
CA LEU A 45 5.77 3.99 6.77
C LEU A 45 4.60 3.21 6.19
N LEU A 46 4.56 3.03 4.87
CA LEU A 46 3.51 2.24 4.20
C LEU A 46 3.60 0.76 4.56
N GLU A 47 4.82 0.20 4.65
CA GLU A 47 5.05 -1.15 5.14
C GLU A 47 4.61 -1.32 6.60
N ALA A 48 4.94 -0.35 7.46
CA ALA A 48 4.48 -0.33 8.84
C ALA A 48 2.95 -0.23 8.94
N PHE A 49 2.32 0.61 8.11
CA PHE A 49 0.87 0.75 8.05
C PHE A 49 0.19 -0.52 7.56
N ASN A 50 0.73 -1.18 6.53
CA ASN A 50 0.16 -2.42 6.02
C ASN A 50 0.24 -3.54 7.06
N THR A 51 1.33 -3.58 7.82
CA THR A 51 1.50 -4.49 8.95
C THR A 51 0.46 -4.21 10.04
N ALA A 52 0.31 -2.94 10.46
CA ALA A 52 -0.69 -2.54 11.46
C ALA A 52 -2.13 -2.86 11.00
N LYS A 53 -2.45 -2.61 9.73
CA LYS A 53 -3.74 -2.94 9.12
C LYS A 53 -4.01 -4.43 9.18
N HIS A 54 -3.02 -5.28 8.91
CA HIS A 54 -3.18 -6.73 8.98
C HIS A 54 -3.51 -7.19 10.40
N THR A 55 -2.79 -6.68 11.41
CA THR A 55 -3.05 -7.00 12.82
C THR A 55 -4.43 -6.51 13.28
N ALA A 56 -4.82 -5.30 12.88
CA ALA A 56 -6.13 -4.74 13.19
C ALA A 56 -7.26 -5.59 12.58
N TRP A 57 -7.10 -6.00 11.32
CA TRP A 57 -8.05 -6.87 10.62
C TRP A 57 -8.17 -8.25 11.27
N GLN A 58 -7.05 -8.86 11.65
CA GLN A 58 -7.04 -10.13 12.39
C GLN A 58 -7.77 -10.00 13.72
N THR A 59 -7.56 -8.89 14.44
CA THR A 59 -8.22 -8.64 15.73
C THR A 59 -9.72 -8.47 15.55
N LEU A 60 -10.13 -7.71 14.54
CA LEU A 60 -11.54 -7.52 14.21
C LEU A 60 -12.22 -8.85 13.91
N ILE A 61 -11.67 -9.66 13.00
CA ILE A 61 -12.21 -10.98 12.68
C ILE A 61 -12.30 -11.86 13.92
N ARG A 62 -11.26 -11.86 14.75
CA ARG A 62 -11.22 -12.66 15.98
C ARG A 62 -12.32 -12.27 16.95
N ILE A 63 -12.49 -10.96 17.21
CA ILE A 63 -13.55 -10.45 18.08
C ILE A 63 -14.92 -10.78 17.50
N THR A 64 -15.13 -10.58 16.20
CA THR A 64 -16.40 -10.91 15.53
C THR A 64 -16.72 -12.40 15.64
N THR A 65 -15.74 -13.27 15.38
CA THR A 65 -15.93 -14.72 15.44
C THR A 65 -16.22 -15.17 16.87
N THR A 66 -15.45 -14.70 17.85
CA THR A 66 -15.67 -15.01 19.26
C THR A 66 -17.04 -14.50 19.74
N GLY A 67 -17.41 -13.28 19.37
CA GLY A 67 -18.71 -12.70 19.69
C GLY A 67 -19.86 -13.50 19.09
N LEU A 68 -19.72 -13.95 17.84
CA LEU A 68 -20.74 -14.76 17.17
C LEU A 68 -20.88 -16.14 17.82
N ILE A 69 -19.79 -16.81 18.17
CA ILE A 69 -19.83 -18.10 18.89
C ILE A 69 -20.51 -17.93 20.26
N LEU A 70 -20.14 -16.90 21.02
CA LEU A 70 -20.75 -16.61 22.32
C LEU A 70 -22.26 -16.32 22.18
N ALA A 71 -22.65 -15.54 21.17
CA ALA A 71 -24.05 -15.25 20.89
C ALA A 71 -24.85 -16.52 20.53
N LEU A 72 -24.27 -17.41 19.72
CA LEU A 72 -24.90 -18.69 19.39
C LEU A 72 -25.07 -19.59 20.61
N MET A 73 -24.05 -19.70 21.47
CA MET A 73 -24.14 -20.48 22.71
C MET A 73 -25.20 -19.92 23.66
N ALA A 74 -25.22 -18.60 23.85
CA ALA A 74 -26.23 -17.93 24.68
C ALA A 74 -27.65 -18.13 24.10
N GLY A 75 -27.82 -17.96 22.79
CA GLY A 75 -29.10 -18.18 22.12
C GLY A 75 -29.59 -19.62 22.23
N ALA A 76 -28.70 -20.61 22.08
CA ALA A 76 -29.01 -22.02 22.26
C ALA A 76 -29.42 -22.33 23.71
N ALA A 77 -28.70 -21.79 24.71
CA ALA A 77 -29.04 -21.97 26.12
C ALA A 77 -30.42 -21.39 26.47
N VAL A 78 -30.75 -20.19 25.97
CA VAL A 78 -32.07 -19.58 26.15
C VAL A 78 -33.15 -20.44 25.49
N LYS A 79 -32.96 -20.85 24.23
CA LYS A 79 -33.92 -21.70 23.52
C LYS A 79 -34.12 -23.04 24.23
N LEU A 80 -33.05 -23.71 24.66
CA LEU A 80 -33.14 -24.98 25.39
C LEU A 80 -33.84 -24.82 26.75
N LYS A 81 -33.57 -23.74 27.49
CA LYS A 81 -34.29 -23.45 28.75
C LYS A 81 -35.77 -23.15 28.52
N LEU A 82 -36.10 -22.52 27.39
CA LEU A 82 -37.48 -22.21 27.00
C LEU A 82 -38.26 -23.45 26.52
N PHE A 83 -37.59 -24.39 25.83
CA PHE A 83 -38.19 -25.60 25.27
C PHE A 83 -38.10 -26.85 26.18
N GLY A 84 -37.15 -26.88 27.13
CA GLY A 84 -36.92 -27.98 28.07
C GLY A 84 -37.54 -27.79 29.45
N GLY A 85 -38.34 -26.74 29.65
CA GLY A 85 -39.13 -26.55 30.87
C GLY A 85 -40.44 -27.32 30.81
N GLN A 86 -40.38 -28.63 31.07
CA GLN A 86 -41.48 -29.43 31.62
C GLN A 86 -40.97 -30.17 32.85
#